data_AF-A0A672FF31-F1
#
_entry.id   AF-A0A672FF31-F1
#
_cell.length_a   1.000
_cell.length_b   1.000
_cell.length_c   1.000
_cell.angle_alpha   90.00
_cell.angle_beta   90.00
_cell.angle_gamma   90.00
#
_symmetry.space_group_name_H-M   'P 1'
#
loop_
_entity.id
_entity.type
_entity.pdbx_description
1 polymer ?
#
loop_
_entity_poly.entity_id
_entity_poly.type
_entity_poly.pdbx_seq_one_letter_code
_entity_poly.pdbx_strand_id
1 'polypeptide(L)'
;VQILSLCASFKRRRIVNKDGHNNVRIDNVEGMVKLYLHDIWTTAVDMKWRYKLTLFASTFIMTWFIFGVIFYFIGMGNGDFEPGLSSNHTPCVLNVETLTGAFLFSLESQTAIGYGFRCISEECPLAIFTPVAQLVITGLAEIFVTGAFLAKLARPKKRAEAIKFSQSAVVCRRRGQLCLMLRVANMS
;
A
#
# COMPACT_ATOMS: atom_id res chain seq x y z
N VAL A 1 29.33 29.06 -53.04
CA VAL A 1 28.08 28.29 -52.98
C VAL A 1 28.45 26.87 -52.53
N GLN A 2 28.78 26.60 -51.27
CA GLN A 2 27.95 26.64 -50.07
C GLN A 2 26.55 26.10 -50.35
N ILE A 3 26.39 24.77 -50.27
CA ILE A 3 25.18 24.02 -49.90
C ILE A 3 25.67 22.58 -49.61
N LEU A 4 25.25 22.01 -48.46
CA LEU A 4 25.58 20.67 -47.91
C LEU A 4 26.69 20.61 -46.83
N SER A 5 26.86 21.69 -46.05
CA SER A 5 27.15 21.54 -44.62
C SER A 5 25.85 21.77 -43.87
N LEU A 6 25.13 20.69 -43.54
CA LEU A 6 24.05 20.63 -42.53
C LEU A 6 23.45 19.20 -42.46
N CYS A 7 24.28 18.14 -42.46
CA CYS A 7 23.83 16.89 -41.85
C CYS A 7 24.02 17.06 -40.33
N ALA A 8 23.18 17.90 -39.73
CA ALA A 8 22.97 17.84 -38.29
C ALA A 8 22.49 16.41 -38.04
N SER A 9 23.37 15.56 -37.50
CA SER A 9 23.02 14.23 -37.06
C SER A 9 21.87 14.40 -36.07
N PHE A 10 20.64 14.19 -36.55
CA PHE A 10 19.48 14.05 -35.69
C PHE A 10 19.74 12.80 -34.87
N LYS A 11 20.38 13.00 -33.71
CA LYS A 11 20.71 11.95 -32.77
C LYS A 11 19.38 11.49 -32.18
N ARG A 12 18.71 10.58 -32.90
CA ARG A 12 17.42 10.01 -32.47
C ARG A 12 17.61 9.48 -31.06
N ARG A 13 16.75 9.96 -30.16
CA ARG A 13 16.77 9.54 -28.76
C ARG A 13 16.50 8.04 -28.72
N ARG A 14 17.35 7.29 -28.03
CA ARG A 14 17.21 5.83 -27.96
C ARG A 14 15.96 5.48 -27.15
N ILE A 15 15.21 4.47 -27.59
CA ILE A 15 14.01 3.99 -26.89
C ILE A 15 14.36 3.34 -25.54
N VAL A 16 15.49 2.63 -25.45
CA VAL A 16 15.97 1.94 -24.24
C VAL A 16 17.43 2.28 -23.99
N ASN A 17 17.81 2.76 -22.80
CA ASN A 17 19.20 3.09 -22.44
C ASN A 17 20.11 1.84 -22.39
N LYS A 18 21.44 2.03 -22.39
CA LYS A 18 22.39 0.90 -22.24
C LYS A 18 22.20 0.15 -20.91
N ASP A 19 21.67 0.85 -19.90
CA ASP A 19 21.36 0.30 -18.57
C ASP A 19 19.98 -0.38 -18.50
N GLY A 20 19.26 -0.49 -19.62
CA GLY A 20 17.96 -1.19 -19.71
C GLY A 20 16.73 -0.34 -19.38
N HIS A 21 16.88 0.92 -18.97
CA HIS A 21 15.76 1.83 -18.71
C HIS A 21 15.11 2.34 -20.02
N ASN A 22 13.77 2.29 -20.09
CA ASN A 22 13.01 2.84 -21.22
C ASN A 22 12.91 4.37 -21.15
N ASN A 23 13.07 5.04 -22.29
CA ASN A 23 12.92 6.49 -22.47
C ASN A 23 11.54 6.88 -23.03
N VAL A 24 10.55 6.00 -22.90
CA VAL A 24 9.18 6.23 -23.38
C VAL A 24 8.33 6.71 -22.20
N ARG A 25 7.63 7.84 -22.39
CA ARG A 25 6.57 8.30 -21.49
C ARG A 25 5.24 8.03 -22.17
N ILE A 26 4.33 7.40 -21.43
CA ILE A 26 2.95 7.22 -21.90
C ILE A 26 2.16 8.40 -21.32
N ASP A 27 1.83 9.36 -22.16
CA ASP A 27 1.00 10.51 -21.81
C ASP A 27 -0.46 10.23 -22.23
N ASN A 28 -1.44 10.77 -21.50
CA ASN A 28 -2.89 10.62 -21.73
C ASN A 28 -3.45 9.19 -21.72
N VAL A 29 -3.32 8.49 -20.58
CA VAL A 29 -4.15 7.30 -20.33
C VAL A 29 -5.45 7.75 -19.65
N GLU A 30 -6.50 7.94 -20.45
CA GLU A 30 -7.85 8.16 -19.91
C GLU A 30 -8.27 6.96 -19.06
N GLY A 31 -8.78 7.21 -17.85
CA GLY A 31 -9.23 6.14 -16.95
C GLY A 31 -8.15 5.50 -16.06
N MET A 32 -6.96 6.11 -15.92
CA MET A 32 -5.89 5.60 -15.03
C MET A 32 -6.35 5.27 -13.61
N VAL A 33 -7.17 6.11 -12.99
CA VAL A 33 -7.68 5.86 -11.63
C VAL A 33 -8.52 4.57 -11.60
N LYS A 34 -9.36 4.34 -12.61
CA LYS A 34 -10.17 3.12 -12.71
C LYS A 34 -9.31 1.87 -12.95
N LEU A 35 -8.25 1.99 -13.76
CA LEU A 35 -7.29 0.91 -13.99
C LEU A 35 -6.50 0.57 -12.70
N TYR A 36 -6.03 1.59 -11.97
CA TYR A 36 -5.30 1.40 -10.72
C TYR A 36 -6.17 0.80 -9.62
N LEU A 37 -7.46 1.17 -9.55
CA LEU A 37 -8.40 0.60 -8.58
C LEU A 37 -8.78 -0.85 -8.93
N HIS A 38 -8.91 -1.18 -10.22
CA HIS A 38 -9.18 -2.56 -10.65
C HIS A 38 -8.00 -3.50 -10.34
N ASP A 39 -6.77 -2.98 -10.35
CA ASP A 39 -5.57 -3.73 -10.01
C ASP A 39 -4.92 -3.23 -8.70
N ILE A 40 -5.70 -3.27 -7.63
CA ILE A 40 -5.28 -2.77 -6.31
C ILE A 40 -4.07 -3.56 -5.77
N TRP A 41 -3.98 -4.85 -6.08
CA TRP A 41 -2.87 -5.71 -5.69
C TRP A 41 -1.58 -5.28 -6.38
N THR A 42 -1.56 -5.16 -7.71
CA THR A 42 -0.35 -4.74 -8.42
C THR A 42 0.05 -3.32 -8.02
N THR A 43 -0.92 -2.43 -7.84
CA THR A 43 -0.68 -1.07 -7.32
C THR A 43 -0.02 -1.10 -5.94
N ALA A 44 -0.55 -1.89 -5.00
CA ALA A 44 0.01 -2.04 -3.67
C ALA A 44 1.43 -2.64 -3.70
N VAL A 45 1.71 -3.61 -4.57
CA VAL A 45 3.05 -4.20 -4.72
C VAL A 45 4.03 -3.19 -5.32
N ASP A 46 3.63 -2.46 -6.35
CA ASP A 46 4.49 -1.53 -7.10
C ASP A 46 4.73 -0.18 -6.40
N MET A 47 3.90 0.18 -5.42
CA MET A 47 4.01 1.39 -4.63
C MET A 47 5.41 1.57 -3.98
N LYS A 48 5.91 2.83 -3.92
CA LYS A 48 7.22 3.13 -3.31
C LYS A 48 7.23 2.79 -1.81
N TRP A 49 8.39 2.41 -1.26
CA TRP A 49 8.53 2.03 0.15
C TRP A 49 8.00 3.06 1.15
N ARG A 50 8.22 4.36 0.88
CA ARG A 50 7.70 5.45 1.73
C ARG A 50 6.17 5.37 1.89
N TYR A 51 5.46 5.16 0.80
CA TYR A 51 4.00 5.05 0.82
C TYR A 51 3.51 3.73 1.41
N LYS A 52 4.31 2.65 1.40
CA LYS A 52 3.94 1.38 2.05
C LYS A 52 3.89 1.51 3.57
N LEU A 53 4.88 2.19 4.15
CA LEU A 53 4.92 2.46 5.58
C LEU A 53 3.75 3.38 5.98
N THR A 54 3.49 4.43 5.18
CA THR A 54 2.33 5.30 5.41
C THR A 54 1.01 4.53 5.30
N LEU A 55 0.86 3.65 4.31
CA LEU A 55 -0.35 2.83 4.13
C LEU A 55 -0.58 1.93 5.35
N PHE A 56 0.47 1.26 5.83
CA PHE A 56 0.42 0.43 7.04
C PHE A 56 -0.06 1.24 8.25
N ALA A 57 0.63 2.35 8.57
CA ALA A 57 0.27 3.20 9.70
C ALA A 57 -1.15 3.78 9.57
N SER A 58 -1.54 4.22 8.37
CA SER A 58 -2.88 4.75 8.11
C SER A 58 -3.97 3.71 8.33
N THR A 59 -3.71 2.42 8.07
CA THR A 59 -4.69 1.35 8.28
C THR A 59 -5.04 1.22 9.76
N PHE A 60 -4.05 1.27 10.65
CA PHE A 60 -4.29 1.25 12.11
C PHE A 60 -5.04 2.49 12.59
N ILE A 61 -4.58 3.68 12.22
CA ILE A 61 -5.20 4.94 12.68
C ILE A 61 -6.66 5.03 12.20
N MET A 62 -6.92 4.66 10.94
CA MET A 62 -8.27 4.68 10.38
C MET A 62 -9.16 3.63 11.02
N THR A 63 -8.67 2.41 11.29
CA THR A 63 -9.46 1.38 11.96
C THR A 63 -9.79 1.79 13.40
N TRP A 64 -8.82 2.27 14.18
CA TRP A 64 -9.06 2.80 15.53
C TRP A 64 -10.12 3.91 15.52
N PHE A 65 -10.02 4.84 14.58
CA PHE A 65 -10.96 5.95 14.49
C PHE A 65 -12.36 5.50 14.07
N ILE A 66 -12.51 4.71 13.01
CA ILE A 66 -13.81 4.23 12.53
C ILE A 66 -14.53 3.43 13.63
N PHE A 67 -13.83 2.51 14.28
CA PHE A 67 -14.42 1.73 15.35
C PHE A 67 -14.67 2.55 16.62
N GLY A 68 -13.84 3.55 16.91
CA GLY A 68 -14.10 4.51 17.98
C GLY A 68 -15.38 5.32 17.73
N VAL A 69 -15.62 5.73 16.48
CA VAL A 69 -16.87 6.37 16.07
C VAL A 69 -18.06 5.41 16.21
N ILE A 70 -17.90 4.13 15.86
CA ILE A 70 -18.94 3.11 16.05
C ILE A 70 -19.28 2.96 17.54
N PHE A 71 -18.29 2.80 18.43
CA PHE A 71 -18.52 2.73 19.88
C PHE A 71 -19.19 3.99 20.42
N TYR A 72 -18.79 5.16 19.93
CA TYR A 72 -19.44 6.42 20.29
C TYR A 72 -20.92 6.43 19.89
N PHE A 73 -21.26 5.97 18.68
CA PHE A 73 -22.66 5.86 18.27
C PHE A 73 -23.44 4.79 19.01
N ILE A 74 -22.80 3.67 19.40
CA ILE A 74 -23.43 2.65 20.25
C ILE A 74 -23.82 3.25 21.60
N GLY A 75 -22.89 3.97 22.26
CA GLY A 75 -23.18 4.64 23.52
C GLY A 75 -24.26 5.72 23.38
N MET A 76 -24.24 6.48 22.27
CA MET A 76 -25.28 7.46 21.97
C MET A 76 -26.66 6.81 21.80
N GLY A 77 -26.73 5.67 21.11
CA GLY A 77 -27.97 4.91 20.93
C GLY A 77 -28.50 4.32 22.24
N ASN A 78 -27.63 4.03 23.20
CA ASN A 78 -27.99 3.55 24.54
C ASN A 78 -28.34 4.68 25.51
N GLY A 79 -28.03 5.94 25.18
CA GLY A 79 -28.22 7.08 26.08
C GLY A 79 -27.09 7.30 27.08
N ASP A 80 -25.89 6.73 26.85
CA ASP A 80 -24.74 6.79 27.76
C ASP A 80 -24.22 8.21 28.03
N PHE A 81 -24.62 9.19 27.20
CA PHE A 81 -24.18 10.58 27.30
C PHE A 81 -25.27 11.54 27.80
N GLU A 82 -26.45 11.04 28.18
CA GLU A 82 -27.55 11.91 28.59
C GLU A 82 -27.29 12.55 29.98
N PRO A 83 -27.65 13.83 30.19
CA PRO A 83 -27.55 14.43 31.50
C PRO A 83 -28.62 13.85 32.44
N GLY A 84 -28.21 13.39 33.63
CA GLY A 84 -29.15 12.87 34.64
C GLY A 84 -29.43 11.37 34.55
N LEU A 85 -28.46 10.57 34.07
CA LEU A 85 -28.52 9.10 34.12
C LEU A 85 -29.01 8.63 35.49
N SER A 86 -30.05 7.79 35.48
CA SER A 86 -30.51 7.11 36.69
C SER A 86 -29.40 6.23 37.26
N SER A 87 -29.37 6.01 38.58
CA SER A 87 -28.38 5.11 39.21
C SER A 87 -28.45 3.65 38.71
N ASN A 88 -29.48 3.30 37.94
CA ASN A 88 -29.68 1.98 37.35
C ASN A 88 -29.25 1.91 35.87
N HIS A 89 -28.76 3.02 35.28
CA HIS A 89 -28.26 3.00 33.90
C HIS A 89 -26.86 2.40 33.86
N THR A 90 -26.70 1.34 33.07
CA THR A 90 -25.41 0.71 32.84
C THR A 90 -24.95 1.06 31.42
N PRO A 91 -23.79 1.72 31.25
CA PRO A 91 -23.33 2.13 29.93
C PRO A 91 -22.82 0.94 29.12
N CYS A 92 -22.85 1.01 27.79
CA CYS A 92 -22.33 -0.06 26.92
C CYS A 92 -20.83 -0.26 27.09
N VAL A 93 -20.09 0.84 27.30
CA VAL A 93 -18.66 0.84 27.60
C VAL A 93 -18.40 1.79 28.76
N LEU A 94 -17.87 1.25 29.86
CA LEU A 94 -17.54 2.01 31.06
C LEU A 94 -16.46 3.05 30.78
N ASN A 95 -16.60 4.23 31.39
CA ASN A 95 -15.64 5.34 31.31
C ASN A 95 -15.37 5.86 29.88
N VAL A 96 -16.37 5.77 29.00
CA VAL A 96 -16.38 6.36 27.67
C VAL A 96 -17.46 7.43 27.60
N GLU A 97 -17.07 8.69 27.83
CA GLU A 97 -17.99 9.84 27.84
C GLU A 97 -17.81 10.76 26.60
N THR A 98 -16.73 10.55 25.83
CA THR A 98 -16.36 11.41 24.71
C THR A 98 -15.89 10.58 23.52
N LEU A 99 -15.91 11.18 22.33
CA LEU A 99 -15.35 10.56 21.12
C LEU A 99 -13.87 10.18 21.30
N THR A 100 -13.10 11.00 22.01
CA THR A 100 -11.70 10.68 22.35
C THR A 100 -11.61 9.45 23.25
N GLY A 101 -12.50 9.32 24.24
CA GLY A 101 -12.59 8.13 25.08
C GLY A 101 -12.92 6.87 24.27
N ALA A 102 -13.84 6.98 23.31
CA ALA A 102 -14.22 5.88 22.42
C ALA A 102 -13.09 5.50 21.46
N PHE A 103 -12.34 6.48 20.95
CA PHE A 103 -11.12 6.24 20.16
C PHE A 103 -10.05 5.48 20.97
N LEU A 104 -9.80 5.91 22.21
CA LEU A 104 -8.85 5.23 23.09
C LEU A 104 -9.30 3.80 23.38
N PHE A 105 -10.58 3.58 23.65
CA PHE A 105 -11.13 2.24 23.85
C PHE A 105 -10.94 1.34 22.62
N SER A 106 -11.23 1.86 21.42
CA SER A 106 -11.03 1.16 20.15
C SER A 106 -9.55 0.79 19.93
N LEU A 107 -8.62 1.70 20.22
CA LEU A 107 -7.19 1.43 20.17
C LEU A 107 -6.78 0.36 21.17
N GLU A 108 -7.17 0.50 22.44
CA GLU A 108 -6.85 -0.43 23.52
C GLU A 108 -7.36 -1.85 23.23
N SER A 109 -8.56 -1.96 22.66
CA SER A 109 -9.20 -3.22 22.29
C SER A 109 -8.49 -3.89 21.11
N GLN A 110 -8.25 -3.15 20.02
CA GLN A 110 -7.61 -3.72 18.81
C GLN A 110 -6.16 -4.13 19.05
N THR A 111 -5.44 -3.37 19.87
CA THR A 111 -4.03 -3.67 20.20
C THR A 111 -3.87 -4.66 21.35
N ALA A 112 -4.99 -5.08 21.96
CA ALA A 112 -5.01 -5.92 23.16
C ALA A 112 -4.16 -5.36 24.32
N ILE A 113 -3.97 -4.03 24.37
CA ILE A 113 -3.33 -3.36 25.51
C ILE A 113 -4.24 -3.46 26.74
N GLY A 114 -5.54 -3.17 26.55
CA GLY A 114 -6.59 -3.36 27.55
C GLY A 114 -6.22 -2.90 28.95
N TYR A 115 -6.02 -1.59 29.16
CA TYR A 115 -5.61 -1.05 30.47
C TYR A 115 -6.60 -1.37 31.60
N GLY A 116 -7.83 -1.76 31.27
CA GLY A 116 -8.89 -2.11 32.23
C GLY A 116 -9.66 -0.91 32.78
N PHE A 117 -9.30 0.31 32.38
CA PHE A 117 -10.06 1.51 32.72
C PHE A 117 -11.34 1.64 31.89
N ARG A 118 -11.33 1.20 30.64
CA ARG A 118 -12.49 1.19 29.74
C ARG A 118 -12.87 -0.25 29.43
N CYS A 119 -14.07 -0.65 29.83
CA CYS A 119 -14.52 -2.04 29.76
C CYS A 119 -15.93 -2.13 29.19
N ILE A 120 -16.16 -3.14 28.34
CA ILE A 120 -17.47 -3.44 27.77
C ILE A 120 -18.37 -4.01 28.88
N SER A 121 -19.61 -3.55 28.95
CA SER A 121 -20.65 -4.15 29.79
C SER A 121 -21.46 -5.19 29.02
N GLU A 122 -22.25 -5.99 29.73
CA GLU A 122 -23.11 -7.02 29.13
C GLU A 122 -24.42 -6.46 28.55
N GLU A 123 -24.67 -5.16 28.71
CA GLU A 123 -25.94 -4.50 28.34
C GLU A 123 -26.16 -4.44 26.83
N CYS A 124 -25.08 -4.21 26.07
CA CYS A 124 -25.17 -3.88 24.65
C CYS A 124 -24.51 -4.97 23.81
N PRO A 125 -25.28 -5.90 23.21
CA PRO A 125 -24.74 -6.96 22.35
C PRO A 125 -23.91 -6.39 21.19
N LEU A 126 -24.32 -5.25 20.64
CA LEU A 126 -23.60 -4.58 19.56
C LEU A 126 -22.19 -4.15 20.00
N ALA A 127 -22.01 -3.69 21.25
CA ALA A 127 -20.70 -3.37 21.79
C ALA A 127 -19.82 -4.63 21.92
N ILE A 128 -20.40 -5.77 22.27
CA ILE A 128 -19.70 -7.07 22.40
C ILE A 128 -19.22 -7.59 21.03
N PHE A 129 -20.04 -7.46 19.98
CA PHE A 129 -19.67 -7.94 18.63
C PHE A 129 -18.69 -7.00 17.90
N THR A 130 -18.67 -5.71 18.24
CA THR A 130 -17.86 -4.70 17.55
C THR A 130 -16.34 -5.01 17.57
N PRO A 131 -15.70 -5.38 18.70
CA PRO A 131 -14.29 -5.76 18.73
C PRO A 131 -13.97 -6.99 17.86
N VAL A 132 -14.90 -7.95 17.77
CA VAL A 132 -14.72 -9.14 16.92
C VAL A 132 -14.66 -8.72 15.46
N ALA A 133 -15.59 -7.86 15.02
CA ALA A 133 -15.57 -7.31 13.67
C ALA A 133 -14.30 -6.46 13.42
N GLN A 134 -13.86 -5.69 14.40
CA GLN A 134 -12.64 -4.88 14.36
C GLN A 134 -11.40 -5.72 14.08
N LEU A 135 -11.24 -6.83 14.80
CA LEU A 135 -10.10 -7.74 14.61
C LEU A 135 -10.13 -8.42 13.24
N VAL A 136 -11.30 -8.90 12.79
CA VAL A 136 -11.42 -9.57 11.49
C VAL A 136 -11.10 -8.61 10.34
N ILE A 137 -11.70 -7.42 10.33
CA ILE A 137 -11.51 -6.43 9.26
C ILE A 137 -10.05 -5.95 9.22
N THR A 138 -9.48 -5.63 10.38
CA THR A 138 -8.09 -5.17 10.47
C THR A 138 -7.13 -6.27 10.06
N GLY A 139 -7.33 -7.52 10.52
CA GLY A 139 -6.49 -8.65 10.15
C GLY A 139 -6.48 -8.91 8.64
N LEU A 140 -7.63 -8.83 7.97
CA LEU A 140 -7.69 -8.94 6.50
C LEU A 140 -6.88 -7.84 5.80
N ALA A 141 -6.97 -6.59 6.28
CA ALA A 141 -6.20 -5.48 5.74
C ALA A 141 -4.68 -5.66 5.99
N GLU A 142 -4.29 -6.13 7.16
CA GLU A 142 -2.89 -6.40 7.52
C GLU A 142 -2.28 -7.52 6.67
N ILE A 143 -3.03 -8.61 6.43
CA ILE A 143 -2.61 -9.69 5.53
C ILE A 143 -2.33 -9.13 4.14
N PHE A 144 -3.20 -8.27 3.61
CA PHE A 144 -3.00 -7.63 2.31
C PHE A 144 -1.74 -6.76 2.27
N VAL A 145 -1.57 -5.86 3.24
CA VAL A 145 -0.43 -4.93 3.29
C VAL A 145 0.89 -5.69 3.47
N THR A 146 0.93 -6.65 4.39
CA THR A 146 2.10 -7.48 4.64
C THR A 146 2.41 -8.37 3.45
N GLY A 147 1.39 -8.96 2.82
CA GLY A 147 1.54 -9.72 1.58
C GLY A 147 2.15 -8.88 0.45
N ALA A 148 1.66 -7.65 0.26
CA ALA A 148 2.22 -6.73 -0.73
C ALA A 148 3.65 -6.28 -0.38
N PHE A 149 3.98 -6.15 0.91
CA PHE A 149 5.33 -5.85 1.38
C PHE A 149 6.30 -6.99 1.06
N LEU A 150 5.95 -8.22 1.44
CA LEU A 150 6.73 -9.43 1.16
C LEU A 150 6.89 -9.67 -0.34
N ALA A 151 5.82 -9.51 -1.13
CA ALA A 151 5.88 -9.64 -2.57
C ALA A 151 6.86 -8.64 -3.20
N LYS A 152 6.92 -7.40 -2.69
CA LYS A 152 7.89 -6.40 -3.17
C LYS A 152 9.33 -6.73 -2.74
N LEU A 153 9.54 -7.28 -1.54
CA LEU A 153 10.85 -7.74 -1.09
C LEU A 153 11.37 -8.90 -1.93
N ALA A 154 10.48 -9.85 -2.29
CA ALA A 154 10.81 -11.00 -3.10
C ALA A 154 11.11 -10.66 -4.57
N ARG A 155 10.80 -9.43 -5.03
CA ARG A 155 11.09 -9.04 -6.42
C ARG A 155 12.61 -9.05 -6.65
N PRO A 156 13.09 -9.74 -7.69
CA PRO A 156 14.51 -9.87 -7.99
C PRO A 156 15.07 -8.58 -8.63
N LYS A 157 15.00 -7.46 -7.91
CA LYS A 157 15.44 -6.15 -8.41
C LYS A 157 16.97 -6.13 -8.67
N LYS A 158 17.73 -6.95 -7.95
CA LYS A 158 19.18 -7.10 -8.12
C LYS A 158 19.60 -8.06 -9.23
N ARG A 159 18.69 -8.86 -9.80
CA ARG A 159 19.06 -9.85 -10.83
C ARG A 159 19.35 -9.21 -12.19
N ALA A 160 18.74 -8.07 -12.49
CA ALA A 160 19.05 -7.29 -13.69
C ALA A 160 20.50 -6.74 -13.65
N GLU A 161 21.02 -6.41 -12.47
CA GLU A 161 22.42 -5.97 -12.30
C GLU A 161 23.42 -7.13 -12.47
N ALA A 162 22.97 -8.37 -12.26
CA ALA A 162 23.78 -9.56 -12.46
C ALA A 162 23.91 -9.96 -13.92
N ILE A 163 23.10 -9.41 -14.84
CA ILE A 163 23.21 -9.70 -16.28
C ILE A 163 23.81 -8.49 -16.99
N LYS A 164 25.01 -8.65 -17.55
CA LYS A 164 25.69 -7.59 -18.31
C LYS A 164 25.72 -7.90 -19.80
N PHE A 165 25.45 -6.87 -20.61
CA PHE A 165 25.59 -6.92 -22.06
C PHE A 165 26.91 -6.28 -22.51
N SER A 166 27.47 -6.72 -23.65
CA SER A 166 28.60 -6.02 -24.26
C SER A 166 28.21 -4.60 -24.70
N GLN A 167 29.14 -3.66 -24.58
CA GLN A 167 28.91 -2.25 -24.96
C GLN A 167 28.56 -2.10 -26.45
N SER A 168 29.17 -2.93 -27.29
CA SER A 168 28.98 -2.95 -28.74
C SER A 168 28.47 -4.31 -29.21
N ALA A 169 27.66 -4.28 -30.26
CA ALA A 169 27.37 -5.46 -31.09
C ALA A 169 28.33 -5.45 -32.29
N VAL A 170 28.69 -6.63 -32.77
CA VAL A 170 29.61 -6.79 -33.91
C VAL A 170 28.93 -7.56 -35.03
N VAL A 171 29.22 -7.20 -36.28
CA VAL A 171 28.78 -7.95 -37.46
C VAL A 171 30.00 -8.68 -38.02
N CYS A 172 29.95 -10.00 -38.09
CA CYS A 172 31.05 -10.80 -38.63
C CYS A 172 30.54 -12.01 -39.40
N ARG A 173 31.42 -12.60 -40.22
CA ARG A 173 31.09 -13.78 -41.01
C ARG A 173 31.52 -15.03 -40.25
N ARG A 174 30.58 -15.92 -39.91
CA ARG A 174 30.86 -17.17 -39.17
C ARG A 174 30.25 -18.34 -39.93
N ARG A 175 31.09 -19.32 -40.31
CA ARG A 175 30.69 -20.47 -41.13
C ARG A 175 29.99 -20.06 -42.44
N GLY A 176 30.52 -19.05 -43.13
CA GLY A 176 30.00 -18.57 -44.42
C GLY A 176 28.84 -17.57 -44.33
N GLN A 177 28.13 -17.48 -43.20
CA GLN A 177 26.97 -16.60 -43.02
C GLN A 177 27.34 -15.30 -42.31
N LEU A 178 26.66 -14.20 -42.65
CA LEU A 178 26.79 -12.91 -41.97
C LEU A 178 25.95 -12.92 -40.68
N CYS A 179 26.57 -12.66 -39.54
CA CYS A 179 25.93 -12.73 -38.23
C CYS A 179 26.10 -11.42 -37.44
N LEU A 180 25.03 -10.95 -36.80
CA LEU A 180 25.08 -9.93 -35.75
C LEU A 180 25.24 -10.62 -34.39
N MET A 181 26.27 -10.26 -33.64
CA MET A 181 26.59 -10.86 -32.34
C MET A 181 26.61 -9.83 -31.22
N LEU A 182 26.02 -10.21 -30.09
CA LEU A 182 26.03 -9.47 -28.83
C LEU A 182 26.43 -10.44 -27.71
N ARG A 183 27.33 -10.04 -26.82
CA ARG A 183 27.74 -10.89 -25.69
C ARG A 183 26.87 -10.57 -24.48
N VAL A 184 26.42 -11.61 -23.79
CA VAL A 184 25.71 -11.54 -22.51
C VAL A 184 26.53 -12.32 -21.48
N ALA A 185 26.67 -11.77 -20.28
CA ALA A 185 27.37 -12.41 -19.17
C ALA A 185 26.46 -12.45 -17.94
N ASN A 186 26.44 -13.59 -17.26
CA ASN A 186 25.90 -13.71 -15.92
C ASN A 186 27.04 -13.48 -14.92
N MET A 187 26.88 -12.46 -14.07
CA MET A 187 27.78 -12.07 -12.99
C MET A 187 27.29 -12.59 -11.62
N SER A 188 26.26 -13.45 -11.60
CA SER A 188 25.76 -14.10 -10.39
C SER A 188 26.71 -15.17 -9.88
#